data_AF-A0A672HQK4-F1
#
_entry.id   AF-A0A672HQK4-F1
#
_cell.length_a   1.000
_cell.length_b   1.000
_cell.length_c   1.000
_cell.angle_alpha   90.00
_cell.angle_beta   90.00
_cell.angle_gamma   90.00
#
_symmetry.space_group_name_H-M   'P 1'
#
loop_
_entity.id
_entity.type
_entity.pdbx_description
1 polymer ?
#
loop_
_entity_poly.entity_id
_entity_poly.type
_entity_poly.pdbx_seq_one_letter_code
_entity_poly.pdbx_strand_id
1 'polypeptide(L)'
;CSIYIRVWLLFMPALSSVVALGANIICNKIPGLAPRQRAICQSRPDAIIVVGEGAQMGINECQYQFRYGRWNCSALGERTVFGQELRVGSREAAFTYAITAAGVAHAITAACSQGNLSHCGCDREKQGYYNQEEGWKWGGCSADIKYGIEFSRRFVDAREIKKTPRRLMNLHNNEAGRKTIIDFPVGSPLFQISSIWICLFFISHQGRVMGKRWIERECER
;
A
#
# COMPACT_ATOMS: atom_id res chain seq x y z
N CYS A 1 6.44 -44.30 -14.57
CA CYS A 1 7.15 -43.01 -14.45
C CYS A 1 7.02 -42.08 -15.66
N SER A 2 7.27 -42.52 -16.90
CA SER A 2 7.37 -41.58 -18.05
C SER A 2 6.06 -40.87 -18.46
N ILE A 3 4.90 -41.54 -18.30
CA ILE A 3 3.59 -40.96 -18.64
C ILE A 3 3.15 -39.88 -17.63
N TYR A 4 3.42 -40.08 -16.35
CA TYR A 4 3.05 -39.11 -15.30
C TYR A 4 3.82 -37.79 -15.40
N ILE A 5 5.06 -37.82 -15.92
CA ILE A 5 5.88 -36.62 -16.15
C ILE A 5 5.34 -35.78 -17.32
N ARG A 6 4.86 -36.42 -18.39
CA ARG A 6 4.29 -35.72 -19.55
C ARG A 6 2.95 -35.06 -19.25
N VAL A 7 2.14 -35.65 -18.38
CA VAL A 7 0.88 -35.04 -17.92
C VAL A 7 1.15 -33.87 -16.95
N TRP A 8 2.19 -33.97 -16.11
CA TRP A 8 2.63 -32.88 -15.23
C TRP A 8 3.07 -31.62 -15.99
N LEU A 9 3.71 -31.76 -17.15
CA LEU A 9 4.12 -30.64 -18.00
C LEU A 9 2.94 -29.97 -18.73
N LEU A 10 1.81 -30.64 -18.88
CA LEU A 10 0.59 -30.10 -19.52
C LEU A 10 -0.35 -29.39 -18.53
N PHE A 11 -0.14 -29.56 -17.22
CA PHE A 11 -0.93 -28.92 -16.17
C PHE A 11 -0.23 -27.74 -15.49
N MET A 12 1.02 -27.44 -15.86
CA MET A 12 1.64 -26.16 -15.49
C MET A 12 1.02 -25.08 -16.38
N PRO A 13 0.37 -24.05 -15.82
CA PRO A 13 -0.02 -22.91 -16.63
C PRO A 13 1.28 -22.29 -17.15
N ALA A 14 1.52 -22.42 -18.46
CA ALA A 14 2.55 -21.64 -19.11
C ALA A 14 2.18 -20.17 -18.89
N LEU A 15 2.82 -19.53 -17.92
CA LEU A 15 2.82 -18.07 -17.80
C LEU A 15 3.35 -17.55 -19.13
N SER A 16 2.42 -17.15 -19.99
CA SER A 16 2.67 -16.88 -21.40
C SER A 16 3.74 -15.80 -21.51
N SER A 17 4.82 -16.09 -22.24
CA SER A 17 5.95 -15.20 -22.49
C SER A 17 5.49 -13.84 -23.07
N VAL A 18 4.30 -13.82 -23.69
CA VAL A 18 3.62 -12.62 -24.22
C VAL A 18 3.19 -11.66 -23.11
N VAL A 19 2.73 -12.17 -21.96
CA VAL A 19 2.35 -11.35 -20.79
C VAL A 19 3.60 -10.71 -20.17
N ALA A 20 4.73 -11.45 -20.13
CA ALA A 20 6.01 -10.95 -19.63
C ALA A 20 6.65 -9.88 -20.55
N LEU A 21 6.44 -9.97 -21.87
CA LEU A 21 6.83 -8.92 -22.82
C LEU A 21 6.00 -7.64 -22.62
N GLY A 22 4.70 -7.76 -22.39
CA GLY A 22 3.82 -6.63 -22.06
C GLY A 22 4.20 -5.93 -20.75
N ALA A 23 4.50 -6.70 -19.71
CA ALA A 23 4.92 -6.21 -18.40
C ALA A 23 6.19 -5.35 -18.45
N ASN A 24 7.23 -5.82 -19.15
CA ASN A 24 8.49 -5.10 -19.30
C ASN A 24 8.31 -3.75 -20.02
N ILE A 25 7.47 -3.70 -21.05
CA ILE A 25 7.20 -2.47 -21.80
C ILE A 25 6.42 -1.46 -20.95
N ILE A 26 5.41 -1.92 -20.20
CA ILE A 26 4.59 -1.07 -19.33
C ILE A 26 5.45 -0.47 -18.21
N CYS A 27 6.16 -1.29 -17.45
CA CYS A 27 6.92 -0.86 -16.27
C CYS A 27 8.11 0.06 -16.60
N ASN A 28 8.68 -0.06 -17.80
CA ASN A 28 9.76 0.84 -18.25
C ASN A 28 9.24 2.24 -18.60
N LYS A 29 8.00 2.34 -19.09
CA LYS A 29 7.41 3.61 -19.52
C LYS A 29 6.79 4.44 -18.39
N ILE A 30 6.54 3.86 -17.21
CA ILE A 30 5.95 4.59 -16.10
C ILE A 30 6.99 5.58 -15.52
N PRO A 31 6.73 6.90 -15.59
CA PRO A 31 7.64 7.91 -15.06
C PRO A 31 7.63 7.89 -13.53
N GLY A 32 8.80 8.11 -12.92
CA GLY A 32 8.93 8.24 -11.46
C GLY A 32 9.11 6.93 -10.68
N LEU A 33 9.09 5.76 -11.34
CA LEU A 33 9.44 4.49 -10.70
C LEU A 33 10.95 4.37 -10.45
N ALA A 34 11.31 4.12 -9.19
CA ALA A 34 12.67 3.77 -8.80
C ALA A 34 13.09 2.38 -9.35
N PRO A 35 14.39 2.07 -9.50
CA PRO A 35 14.84 0.78 -10.06
C PRO A 35 14.25 -0.45 -9.34
N ARG A 36 14.18 -0.43 -8.00
CA ARG A 36 13.57 -1.53 -7.22
C ARG A 36 12.05 -1.61 -7.40
N GLN A 37 11.37 -0.48 -7.53
CA GLN A 37 9.93 -0.44 -7.81
C GLN A 37 9.63 -1.00 -9.21
N ARG A 38 10.50 -0.73 -10.18
CA ARG A 38 10.40 -1.27 -11.54
C ARG A 38 10.57 -2.79 -11.57
N ALA A 39 11.50 -3.33 -10.77
CA ALA A 39 11.64 -4.78 -10.63
C ALA A 39 10.38 -5.44 -10.04
N ILE A 40 9.73 -4.79 -9.06
CA ILE A 40 8.45 -5.26 -8.50
C ILE A 40 7.34 -5.16 -9.55
N CYS A 41 7.29 -4.08 -10.32
CA CYS A 41 6.32 -3.93 -11.42
C CYS A 41 6.49 -5.04 -12.47
N GLN A 42 7.74 -5.38 -12.83
CA GLN A 42 8.01 -6.43 -13.80
C GLN A 42 7.55 -7.81 -13.31
N SER A 43 7.66 -8.09 -12.01
CA SER A 43 7.15 -9.35 -11.43
C SER A 43 5.65 -9.34 -11.18
N ARG A 44 5.06 -8.16 -10.97
CA ARG A 44 3.63 -7.94 -10.65
C ARG A 44 3.04 -6.79 -11.49
N PRO A 45 2.92 -6.97 -12.81
CA PRO A 45 2.39 -5.94 -13.71
C PRO A 45 0.89 -5.74 -13.56
N ASP A 46 0.17 -6.76 -13.07
CA ASP A 46 -1.25 -6.70 -12.71
C ASP A 46 -1.51 -5.69 -11.59
N ALA A 47 -0.58 -5.57 -10.64
CA ALA A 47 -0.74 -4.74 -9.46
C ALA A 47 -0.42 -3.25 -9.69
N ILE A 48 0.40 -2.89 -10.70
CA ILE A 48 0.92 -1.52 -10.81
C ILE A 48 -0.17 -0.46 -11.03
N ILE A 49 -1.24 -0.83 -11.73
CA ILE A 49 -2.39 0.07 -11.96
C ILE A 49 -3.07 0.36 -10.63
N VAL A 50 -3.37 -0.69 -9.85
CA VAL A 50 -3.98 -0.60 -8.51
C VAL A 50 -3.09 0.20 -7.55
N VAL A 51 -1.76 0.05 -7.63
CA VAL A 51 -0.83 0.87 -6.86
C VAL A 51 -0.96 2.35 -7.24
N GLY A 52 -1.06 2.67 -8.53
CA GLY A 52 -1.26 4.03 -9.01
C GLY A 52 -2.56 4.64 -8.51
N GLU A 53 -3.65 3.87 -8.55
CA GLU A 53 -4.95 4.27 -8.00
C GLU A 53 -4.87 4.52 -6.50
N GLY A 54 -4.22 3.64 -5.73
CA GLY A 54 -4.00 3.82 -4.30
C GLY A 54 -3.18 5.06 -3.95
N ALA A 55 -2.12 5.34 -4.73
CA ALA A 55 -1.33 6.55 -4.58
C ALA A 55 -2.15 7.81 -4.90
N GLN A 56 -2.94 7.79 -5.98
CA GLN A 56 -3.83 8.90 -6.34
C GLN A 56 -4.90 9.14 -5.27
N MET A 57 -5.45 8.07 -4.70
CA MET A 57 -6.42 8.15 -3.60
C MET A 57 -5.81 8.87 -2.39
N GLY A 58 -4.55 8.55 -2.05
CA GLY A 58 -3.83 9.26 -0.98
C GLY A 58 -3.54 10.73 -1.30
N ILE A 59 -3.23 11.07 -2.55
CA ILE A 59 -3.04 12.47 -2.99
C ILE A 59 -4.33 13.26 -2.88
N ASN A 60 -5.46 12.69 -3.33
CA ASN A 60 -6.77 13.32 -3.24
C ASN A 60 -7.14 13.63 -1.79
N GLU A 61 -6.89 12.68 -0.88
CA GLU A 61 -7.10 12.92 0.54
C GLU A 61 -6.16 14.01 1.08
N CYS A 62 -4.88 14.00 0.71
CA CYS A 62 -3.94 15.05 1.10
C CYS A 62 -4.48 16.43 0.70
N GLN A 63 -4.89 16.58 -0.55
CA GLN A 63 -5.44 17.83 -1.06
C GLN A 63 -6.71 18.23 -0.30
N TYR A 64 -7.59 17.27 -0.02
CA TYR A 64 -8.78 17.50 0.78
C TYR A 64 -8.42 18.01 2.18
N GLN A 65 -7.51 17.33 2.88
CA GLN A 65 -7.13 17.66 4.25
C GLN A 65 -6.41 19.01 4.38
N PHE A 66 -5.57 19.33 3.40
CA PHE A 66 -4.79 20.57 3.39
C PHE A 66 -5.43 21.67 2.54
N ARG A 67 -6.71 21.54 2.16
CA ARG A 67 -7.41 22.47 1.24
C ARG A 67 -7.41 23.94 1.66
N TYR A 68 -7.37 24.21 2.97
CA TYR A 68 -7.31 25.56 3.54
C TYR A 68 -5.91 25.94 4.07
N GLY A 69 -4.92 25.08 3.84
CA GLY A 69 -3.53 25.33 4.20
C GLY A 69 -2.77 26.12 3.13
N ARG A 70 -1.70 26.80 3.54
CA ARG A 70 -0.76 27.45 2.59
C ARG A 70 -0.08 26.43 1.67
N TRP A 71 0.18 25.24 2.21
CA TRP A 71 0.55 24.07 1.45
C TRP A 71 -0.67 23.15 1.37
N ASN A 72 -1.16 22.87 0.17
CA ASN A 72 -2.44 22.21 -0.09
C ASN A 72 -2.31 20.93 -0.93
N CYS A 73 -1.12 20.32 -0.95
CA CYS A 73 -0.80 19.12 -1.74
C CYS A 73 -1.03 19.23 -3.26
N SER A 74 -1.35 20.40 -3.82
CA SER A 74 -1.71 20.55 -5.25
C SER A 74 -0.58 20.18 -6.21
N ALA A 75 0.67 20.43 -5.82
CA ALA A 75 1.83 20.05 -6.61
C ALA A 75 2.02 18.52 -6.69
N LEU A 76 1.43 17.74 -5.77
CA LEU A 76 1.56 16.29 -5.75
C LEU A 76 0.70 15.67 -6.87
N GLY A 77 1.29 14.76 -7.65
CA GLY A 77 0.56 14.05 -8.71
C GLY A 77 0.43 14.82 -10.03
N GLU A 78 0.93 16.05 -10.13
CA GLU A 78 0.85 16.87 -11.34
C GLU A 78 1.59 16.23 -12.55
N ARG A 79 2.72 15.57 -12.28
CA ARG A 79 3.51 14.87 -13.32
C ARG A 79 3.41 13.36 -13.24
N THR A 80 3.40 12.84 -12.01
CA THR A 80 3.31 11.40 -11.73
C THR A 80 3.00 11.21 -10.25
N VAL A 81 2.20 10.20 -9.94
CA VAL A 81 1.95 9.74 -8.57
C VAL A 81 3.17 9.05 -7.96
N PHE A 82 4.15 8.67 -8.80
CA PHE A 82 5.39 8.04 -8.39
C PHE A 82 6.56 9.02 -8.42
N GLY A 83 7.47 8.90 -7.47
CA GLY A 83 8.78 9.57 -7.56
C GLY A 83 8.80 11.00 -7.06
N GLN A 84 7.64 11.54 -6.66
CA GLN A 84 7.59 12.85 -6.04
C GLN A 84 8.07 12.77 -4.59
N GLU A 85 9.25 13.34 -4.33
CA GLU A 85 9.84 13.45 -3.00
C GLU A 85 9.82 14.92 -2.56
N LEU A 86 9.18 15.19 -1.43
CA LEU A 86 9.32 16.49 -0.77
C LEU A 86 10.72 16.58 -0.17
N ARG A 87 11.51 17.54 -0.65
CA ARG A 87 12.93 17.71 -0.26
C ARG A 87 13.10 18.08 1.22
N VAL A 88 12.12 18.74 1.82
CA VAL A 88 12.18 19.27 3.19
C VAL A 88 11.56 18.30 4.19
N GLY A 89 12.14 18.19 5.39
CA GLY A 89 11.60 17.43 6.52
C GLY A 89 10.54 18.22 7.22
N SER A 90 9.30 18.08 6.74
CA SER A 90 8.18 18.82 7.26
C SER A 90 7.04 17.87 7.65
N ARG A 91 6.07 18.39 8.41
CA ARG A 91 4.88 17.64 8.84
C ARG A 91 4.04 17.22 7.63
N GLU A 92 4.00 18.08 6.62
CA GLU A 92 3.38 17.85 5.32
C GLU A 92 4.05 16.68 4.61
N ALA A 93 5.39 16.64 4.60
CA ALA A 93 6.12 15.50 4.06
C ALA A 93 5.76 14.21 4.82
N ALA A 94 5.80 14.23 6.16
CA ALA A 94 5.43 13.05 6.95
C ALA A 94 4.02 12.53 6.60
N PHE A 95 3.05 13.44 6.47
CA PHE A 95 1.69 13.11 6.07
C PHE A 95 1.64 12.46 4.68
N THR A 96 2.35 13.01 3.69
CA THR A 96 2.35 12.46 2.31
C THR A 96 2.90 11.04 2.23
N TYR A 97 3.96 10.72 2.98
CA TYR A 97 4.52 9.37 3.04
C TYR A 97 3.52 8.38 3.64
N ALA A 98 2.92 8.76 4.78
CA ALA A 98 1.92 7.94 5.45
C ALA A 98 0.67 7.70 4.58
N ILE A 99 0.09 8.76 4.02
CA ILE A 99 -1.15 8.67 3.23
C ILE A 99 -0.97 7.87 1.95
N THR A 100 0.21 7.96 1.32
CA THR A 100 0.53 7.19 0.12
C THR A 100 0.70 5.70 0.45
N ALA A 101 1.42 5.38 1.54
CA ALA A 101 1.59 4.01 1.99
C ALA A 101 0.26 3.35 2.40
N ALA A 102 -0.60 4.10 3.08
CA ALA A 102 -1.96 3.71 3.43
C ALA A 102 -2.83 3.48 2.19
N GLY A 103 -2.86 4.44 1.26
CA GLY A 103 -3.64 4.36 0.02
C GLY A 103 -3.27 3.16 -0.84
N VAL A 104 -1.97 2.86 -0.98
CA VAL A 104 -1.50 1.66 -1.71
C VAL A 104 -1.92 0.38 -0.99
N ALA A 105 -1.78 0.31 0.34
CA ALA A 105 -2.20 -0.88 1.09
C ALA A 105 -3.71 -1.12 0.96
N HIS A 106 -4.51 -0.07 1.11
CA HIS A 106 -5.96 -0.10 0.96
C HIS A 106 -6.38 -0.58 -0.43
N ALA A 107 -5.85 0.04 -1.49
CA ALA A 107 -6.22 -0.31 -2.87
C ALA A 107 -5.85 -1.75 -3.22
N ILE A 108 -4.68 -2.23 -2.80
CA ILE A 108 -4.26 -3.62 -3.04
C ILE A 108 -5.18 -4.59 -2.30
N THR A 109 -5.45 -4.37 -1.01
CA THR A 109 -6.36 -5.23 -0.24
C THR A 109 -7.76 -5.25 -0.86
N ALA A 110 -8.28 -4.09 -1.29
CA ALA A 110 -9.57 -4.02 -1.97
C ALA A 110 -9.59 -4.81 -3.28
N ALA A 111 -8.58 -4.62 -4.14
CA ALA A 111 -8.49 -5.32 -5.42
C ALA A 111 -8.34 -6.85 -5.23
N CYS A 112 -7.60 -7.30 -4.22
CA CYS A 112 -7.49 -8.72 -3.87
C CYS A 112 -8.85 -9.31 -3.46
N SER A 113 -9.61 -8.58 -2.63
CA SER A 113 -10.91 -9.03 -2.13
C SER A 113 -11.99 -9.06 -3.23
N GLN A 114 -11.84 -8.20 -4.24
CA GLN A 114 -12.72 -8.16 -5.41
C GLN A 114 -12.34 -9.20 -6.48
N GLY A 115 -11.17 -9.85 -6.36
CA GLY A 115 -10.67 -10.79 -7.37
C GLY A 115 -10.06 -10.12 -8.60
N ASN A 116 -9.71 -8.83 -8.52
CA ASN A 116 -9.11 -8.07 -9.63
C ASN A 116 -7.60 -8.35 -9.81
N LEU A 117 -6.97 -9.04 -8.85
CA LEU A 117 -5.55 -9.40 -8.88
C LEU A 117 -5.40 -10.93 -8.83
N SER A 118 -4.49 -11.49 -9.63
CA SER A 118 -4.37 -12.94 -9.82
C SER A 118 -3.57 -13.66 -8.73
N HIS A 119 -2.71 -12.93 -8.01
CA HIS A 119 -1.77 -13.51 -7.04
C HIS A 119 -2.14 -13.25 -5.58
N CYS A 120 -3.38 -12.82 -5.32
CA CYS A 120 -3.94 -12.68 -3.97
C CYS A 120 -5.44 -12.97 -3.99
N GLY A 121 -6.08 -12.98 -2.82
CA GLY A 121 -7.51 -13.25 -2.71
C GLY A 121 -8.05 -12.89 -1.33
N CYS A 122 -9.16 -13.53 -0.97
CA CYS A 122 -9.79 -13.37 0.35
C CYS A 122 -8.94 -13.96 1.46
N ASP A 123 -9.03 -13.36 2.64
CA ASP A 123 -8.55 -13.96 3.87
C ASP A 123 -9.34 -15.25 4.18
N ARG A 124 -8.59 -16.33 4.39
CA ARG A 124 -9.09 -17.68 4.62
C ARG A 124 -9.11 -18.08 6.09
N GLU A 125 -8.53 -17.27 6.99
CA GLU A 125 -8.40 -17.61 8.42
C GLU A 125 -9.76 -17.85 9.11
N LYS A 126 -10.81 -17.16 8.66
CA LYS A 126 -12.18 -17.27 9.22
C LYS A 126 -13.20 -17.89 8.27
N GLN A 127 -12.78 -18.27 7.06
CA GLN A 127 -13.72 -18.73 6.04
C GLN A 127 -14.30 -20.10 6.43
N GLY A 128 -15.63 -20.19 6.53
CA GLY A 128 -16.31 -21.41 6.97
C GLY A 128 -16.32 -21.64 8.49
N TYR A 129 -15.83 -20.69 9.29
CA TYR A 129 -16.01 -20.75 10.74
C TYR A 129 -17.49 -20.57 11.10
N TYR A 130 -18.00 -21.51 11.89
CA TYR A 130 -19.38 -21.52 12.39
C TYR A 130 -19.35 -21.32 13.89
N ASN A 131 -20.01 -20.27 14.37
CA ASN A 131 -20.20 -20.09 15.80
C ASN A 131 -21.47 -20.85 16.22
N GLN A 132 -21.30 -21.98 16.91
CA GLN A 132 -22.41 -22.82 17.38
C GLN A 132 -23.26 -22.13 18.46
N GLU A 133 -22.66 -21.26 19.28
CA GLU A 133 -23.36 -20.57 20.38
C GLU A 133 -24.22 -19.41 19.88
N GLU A 134 -23.76 -18.71 18.83
CA GLU A 134 -24.44 -17.52 18.30
C GLU A 134 -25.21 -17.79 16.99
N GLY A 135 -25.14 -19.00 16.44
CA GLY A 135 -25.97 -19.46 15.31
C GLY A 135 -25.66 -18.83 13.95
N TRP A 136 -24.52 -18.13 13.80
CA TRP A 136 -24.11 -17.53 12.53
C TRP A 136 -22.85 -18.19 11.96
N LYS A 137 -22.73 -18.16 10.63
CA LYS A 137 -21.58 -18.66 9.87
C LYS A 137 -20.89 -17.51 9.18
N TRP A 138 -19.56 -17.49 9.18
CA TRP A 138 -18.83 -16.57 8.31
C TRP A 138 -19.11 -16.93 6.85
N GLY A 139 -19.42 -15.91 6.06
CA GLY A 139 -19.63 -16.01 4.62
C GLY A 139 -18.96 -14.86 3.87
N GLY A 140 -18.91 -14.97 2.55
CA GLY A 140 -18.33 -13.94 1.68
C GLY A 140 -16.80 -13.98 1.59
N CYS A 141 -16.24 -12.84 1.18
CA CYS A 141 -14.81 -12.61 1.02
C CYS A 141 -14.32 -11.63 2.08
N SER A 142 -13.60 -12.13 3.09
CA SER A 142 -12.89 -11.26 4.03
C SER A 142 -11.66 -10.67 3.36
N ALA A 143 -11.36 -9.41 3.64
CA ALA A 143 -10.25 -8.73 3.01
C ALA A 143 -8.90 -9.10 3.65
N ASP A 144 -7.92 -9.55 2.84
CA ASP A 144 -6.57 -9.83 3.33
C ASP A 144 -5.75 -8.53 3.48
N ILE A 145 -5.91 -7.89 4.63
CA ILE A 145 -5.22 -6.65 4.99
C ILE A 145 -3.72 -6.88 5.16
N LYS A 146 -3.32 -8.04 5.69
CA LYS A 146 -1.91 -8.39 5.92
C LYS A 146 -1.15 -8.39 4.59
N TYR A 147 -1.74 -8.99 3.57
CA TYR A 147 -1.19 -9.01 2.22
C TYR A 147 -1.02 -7.60 1.63
N GLY A 148 -2.03 -6.73 1.74
CA GLY A 148 -1.94 -5.36 1.21
C GLY A 148 -0.91 -4.49 1.92
N ILE A 149 -0.81 -4.61 3.25
CA ILE A 149 0.24 -3.95 4.05
C ILE A 149 1.63 -4.42 3.60
N GLU A 150 1.82 -5.72 3.42
CA GLU A 150 3.11 -6.27 2.99
C GLU A 150 3.46 -5.82 1.57
N PHE A 151 2.49 -5.83 0.65
CA PHE A 151 2.71 -5.36 -0.72
C PHE A 151 3.10 -3.87 -0.72
N SER A 152 2.35 -3.03 0.01
CA SER A 152 2.66 -1.60 0.18
C SER A 152 4.06 -1.40 0.76
N ARG A 153 4.43 -2.16 1.80
CA ARG A 153 5.79 -2.11 2.37
C ARG A 153 6.84 -2.45 1.33
N ARG A 154 6.68 -3.56 0.58
CA ARG A 154 7.64 -3.96 -0.46
C ARG A 154 7.77 -2.91 -1.56
N PHE A 155 6.66 -2.30 -2.00
CA PHE A 155 6.66 -1.37 -3.14
C PHE A 155 7.00 0.07 -2.75
N VAL A 156 6.34 0.64 -1.74
CA VAL A 156 6.51 2.04 -1.35
C VAL A 156 7.89 2.27 -0.73
N ASP A 157 8.37 1.33 0.09
CA ASP A 157 9.68 1.48 0.75
C ASP A 157 10.86 1.16 -0.20
N ALA A 158 10.61 0.58 -1.38
CA ALA A 158 11.64 0.20 -2.35
C ALA A 158 12.48 1.38 -2.87
N ARG A 159 11.98 2.62 -2.78
CA ARG A 159 12.74 3.84 -3.11
C ARG A 159 13.69 4.30 -2.01
N GLU A 160 13.47 3.87 -0.77
CA GLU A 160 14.22 4.30 0.42
C GLU A 160 15.55 3.54 0.55
N ILE A 161 16.47 3.78 -0.39
CA ILE A 161 17.74 3.03 -0.52
C ILE A 161 18.87 3.67 0.30
N LYS A 162 18.96 5.00 0.31
CA LYS A 162 20.08 5.73 0.94
C LYS A 162 20.02 5.63 2.46
N LYS A 163 21.09 5.15 3.10
CA LYS A 163 21.22 5.08 4.57
C LYS A 163 21.34 6.47 5.19
N THR A 164 20.21 7.13 5.42
CA THR A 164 20.13 8.48 5.96
C THR A 164 19.10 8.55 7.10
N PRO A 165 19.20 9.53 8.02
CA PRO A 165 18.14 9.78 9.00
C PRO A 165 16.78 10.04 8.33
N ARG A 166 16.80 10.68 7.16
CA ARG A 166 15.63 10.90 6.30
C ARG A 166 14.92 9.60 5.94
N ARG A 167 15.68 8.59 5.50
CA ARG A 167 15.14 7.26 5.19
C ARG A 167 14.42 6.65 6.40
N LEU A 168 14.99 6.74 7.60
CA LEU A 168 14.35 6.18 8.80
C LEU A 168 13.01 6.87 9.10
N MET A 169 12.97 8.19 8.94
CA MET A 169 11.73 8.96 9.08
C MET A 169 10.70 8.58 8.01
N ASN A 170 11.10 8.49 6.73
CA ASN A 170 10.20 8.09 5.65
C ASN A 170 9.62 6.69 5.89
N LEU A 171 10.46 5.70 6.25
CA LEU A 171 10.03 4.34 6.57
C LEU A 171 9.07 4.31 7.77
N HIS A 172 9.35 5.10 8.81
CA HIS A 172 8.47 5.24 9.96
C HIS A 172 7.10 5.81 9.58
N ASN A 173 7.08 6.89 8.79
CA ASN A 173 5.83 7.50 8.34
C ASN A 173 5.02 6.54 7.45
N ASN A 174 5.69 5.84 6.52
CA ASN A 174 5.05 4.82 5.69
C ASN A 174 4.40 3.73 6.56
N GLU A 175 5.11 3.26 7.59
CA GLU A 175 4.60 2.23 8.48
C GLU A 175 3.42 2.72 9.33
N ALA A 176 3.49 3.95 9.84
CA ALA A 176 2.39 4.55 10.59
C ALA A 176 1.12 4.65 9.73
N GLY A 177 1.24 5.03 8.45
CA GLY A 177 0.12 5.03 7.52
C GLY A 177 -0.44 3.63 7.24
N ARG A 178 0.41 2.60 7.16
CA ARG A 178 -0.06 1.22 6.95
C ARG A 178 -0.83 0.68 8.15
N LYS A 179 -0.44 1.04 9.37
CA LYS A 179 -1.12 0.59 10.60
C LYS A 179 -2.58 1.04 10.66
N THR A 180 -2.92 2.23 10.16
CA THR A 180 -4.30 2.72 10.20
C THR A 180 -5.27 1.87 9.36
N ILE A 181 -4.76 1.06 8.43
CA ILE A 181 -5.59 0.14 7.62
C ILE A 181 -6.08 -1.05 8.47
N ILE A 182 -5.41 -1.35 9.59
CA ILE A 182 -5.85 -2.40 10.52
C ILE A 182 -7.09 -1.92 11.28
N ASP A 183 -7.08 -0.68 11.74
CA ASP A 183 -8.18 -0.09 12.51
C ASP A 183 -9.37 0.29 11.63
N PHE A 184 -9.10 0.69 10.39
CA PHE A 184 -10.11 1.04 9.39
C PHE A 184 -9.97 0.10 8.20
N PRO A 185 -10.60 -1.09 8.24
CA PRO A 185 -10.51 -2.07 7.17
C PRO A 185 -11.27 -1.62 5.92
N VAL A 186 -10.89 -2.22 4.79
CA VAL A 186 -11.47 -1.98 3.46
C VAL A 186 -13.00 -2.16 3.49
N GLY A 187 -13.72 -1.19 2.93
CA GLY A 187 -15.18 -1.23 2.84
C GLY A 187 -15.91 -0.75 4.09
N SER A 188 -15.20 -0.31 5.14
CA SER A 188 -15.86 0.36 6.26
C SER A 188 -16.45 1.71 5.81
N PRO A 189 -17.69 2.05 6.21
CA PRO A 189 -18.28 3.37 5.91
C PRO A 189 -17.51 4.52 6.58
N LEU A 190 -16.67 4.20 7.57
CA LEU A 190 -15.75 5.11 8.24
C LEU A 190 -14.38 5.22 7.53
N PHE A 191 -14.13 4.43 6.47
CA PHE A 191 -12.96 4.57 5.61
C PHE A 191 -13.11 5.79 4.70
N GLN A 192 -13.29 6.95 5.31
CA GLN A 192 -12.74 8.14 4.71
C GLN A 192 -11.28 8.16 5.13
N ILE A 193 -10.36 8.27 4.18
CA ILE A 193 -8.93 8.45 4.48
C ILE A 193 -8.74 9.67 5.41
N SER A 194 -9.75 10.54 5.56
CA SER A 194 -9.83 11.57 6.59
C SER A 194 -9.77 11.09 8.04
N SER A 195 -10.09 9.84 8.35
CA SER A 195 -9.94 9.26 9.71
C SER A 195 -8.46 9.01 10.05
N ILE A 196 -7.61 8.83 9.03
CA ILE A 196 -6.14 8.75 9.16
C ILE A 196 -5.58 10.07 9.71
N TRP A 197 -6.31 11.18 9.54
CA TRP A 197 -5.92 12.47 10.08
C TRP A 197 -5.80 12.46 11.59
N ILE A 198 -6.63 11.73 12.33
CA ILE A 198 -6.56 11.67 13.81
C ILE A 198 -5.28 10.94 14.26
N CYS A 199 -4.94 9.81 13.63
CA CYS A 199 -3.71 9.07 13.93
C CYS A 199 -2.43 9.83 13.49
N LEU A 200 -2.47 10.53 12.35
CA LEU A 200 -1.33 11.32 11.86
C LEU A 200 -1.19 12.70 12.54
N PHE A 201 -2.25 13.23 13.16
CA PHE A 201 -2.19 14.46 13.96
C PHE A 201 -1.20 14.31 15.14
N PHE A 202 -1.10 13.10 15.70
CA PHE A 202 -0.11 12.78 16.75
C PHE A 202 1.34 12.77 16.23
N ILE A 203 1.58 12.34 14.98
CA ILE A 203 2.91 12.40 14.34
C ILE A 203 3.33 13.87 14.12
N SER A 204 2.36 14.74 13.75
CA SER A 204 2.58 16.18 13.61
C SER A 204 2.93 16.85 14.95
N HIS A 205 2.27 16.51 16.06
CA HIS A 205 2.58 17.10 17.37
C HIS A 205 3.98 16.73 17.90
N GLN A 206 4.53 15.57 17.54
CA GLN A 206 5.89 15.17 17.95
C GLN A 206 7.01 15.90 17.20
N GLY A 207 6.74 16.63 16.11
CA GLY A 207 7.75 17.39 15.37
C GLY A 207 8.22 18.69 16.03
N ARG A 208 7.73 19.04 17.24
CA ARG A 208 8.20 20.22 18.01
C ARG A 208 9.25 19.86 19.07
N VAL A 209 9.40 18.58 19.36
CA VAL A 209 10.40 18.03 20.28
C VAL A 209 11.23 17.05 19.45
N MET A 210 12.20 16.34 20.00
CA MET A 210 12.75 15.09 19.44
C MET A 210 14.15 15.15 18.83
N GLY A 211 15.10 15.38 19.74
CA GLY A 211 16.32 14.57 19.80
C GLY A 211 16.02 13.11 20.19
N LYS A 212 16.51 12.18 19.36
CA LYS A 212 17.02 10.82 19.62
C LYS A 212 16.32 9.79 20.54
N ARG A 213 15.14 9.99 21.14
CA ARG A 213 14.69 9.04 22.19
C ARG A 213 13.20 8.64 22.26
N TRP A 214 12.48 8.39 21.17
CA TRP A 214 11.11 7.79 21.29
C TRP A 214 10.65 6.88 20.12
N ILE A 215 11.52 6.02 19.61
CA ILE A 215 11.01 4.88 18.82
C ILE A 215 10.55 3.84 19.84
N GLU A 216 9.24 3.75 20.18
CA GLU A 216 8.55 2.46 20.45
C GLU A 216 7.11 2.47 21.04
N ARG A 217 6.49 3.56 21.53
CA ARG A 217 5.32 3.37 22.44
C ARG A 217 3.89 3.81 22.06
N GLU A 218 3.62 4.45 20.93
CA GLU A 218 2.30 5.09 20.73
C GLU A 218 1.46 4.58 19.55
N CYS A 219 1.54 3.30 19.19
CA CYS A 219 0.60 2.64 18.27
C CYS A 219 -0.02 1.34 18.82
N GLU A 220 0.03 1.13 20.14
CA GLU A 220 -0.59 -0.05 20.81
C GLU A 220 -1.63 0.35 21.87
N ARG A 221 -2.28 1.51 21.71
CA ARG A 221 -3.46 1.89 22.51
C ARG A 221 -4.53 2.50 21.63
#